data_AF-A0A8T2Y318-F1
#
_entry.id   AF-A0A8T2Y318-F1
#
_cell.length_a   1.000
_cell.length_b   1.000
_cell.length_c   1.000
_cell.angle_alpha   90.00
_cell.angle_beta   90.00
_cell.angle_gamma   90.00
#
_symmetry.space_group_name_H-M   'P 1'
#
loop_
_entity.id
_entity.type
_entity.pdbx_description
1 polymer ?
#
loop_
_entity_poly.entity_id
_entity_poly.type
_entity_poly.pdbx_seq_one_letter_code
_entity_poly.pdbx_strand_id
1 'polypeptide(L)'
;MFPYILGAEFQASDLGLSIENTSIEQLGLARKVTISKDSTTIIADAASKDELQARIAQLKKELYETDSVYDSEKLAERIAKLSGGVAVIK
;
A
#
# COMPACT_ATOMS: atom_id res chain seq x y z
N MET A 1 -3.84 0.26 -0.72
CA MET A 1 -2.62 0.42 0.10
C MET A 1 -1.53 -0.55 -0.35
N PHE A 2 -1.84 -1.83 -0.56
CA PHE A 2 -0.92 -2.86 -1.06
C PHE A 2 -0.35 -2.70 -2.48
N PRO A 3 -1.10 -2.25 -3.51
CA PRO A 3 -0.54 -2.14 -4.87
C PRO A 3 0.70 -1.25 -4.92
N TYR A 4 0.64 -0.08 -4.27
CA TYR A 4 1.73 0.89 -4.15
C TYR A 4 2.98 0.37 -3.40
N ILE A 5 2.83 -0.60 -2.49
CA ILE A 5 3.96 -1.12 -1.72
C ILE A 5 4.76 -2.11 -2.56
N LEU A 6 4.08 -2.81 -3.46
CA LEU A 6 4.67 -3.86 -4.29
C LEU A 6 4.97 -3.41 -5.72
N GLY A 7 4.49 -2.23 -6.13
CA GLY A 7 4.53 -1.77 -7.52
C GLY A 7 3.55 -2.52 -8.41
N ALA A 8 2.50 -3.09 -7.79
CA ALA A 8 1.47 -3.83 -8.50
C ALA A 8 0.35 -2.88 -8.94
N GLU A 9 -0.24 -3.16 -10.10
CA GLU A 9 -1.48 -2.49 -10.50
C GLU A 9 -2.68 -3.19 -9.86
N PHE A 10 -3.66 -2.41 -9.38
CA PHE A 10 -4.85 -2.98 -8.77
C PHE A 10 -5.79 -3.52 -9.84
N GLN A 11 -5.75 -4.84 -10.05
CA GLN A 11 -6.65 -5.54 -10.96
C GLN A 11 -8.01 -5.70 -10.28
N ALA A 12 -9.01 -4.95 -10.77
CA ALA A 12 -10.38 -5.04 -10.28
C ALA A 12 -11.34 -5.31 -11.45
N SER A 13 -12.10 -6.38 -11.34
CA SER A 13 -13.10 -6.76 -12.33
C SER A 13 -14.19 -5.69 -12.49
N ASP A 14 -14.49 -4.95 -11.42
CA ASP A 14 -15.41 -3.80 -11.42
C ASP A 14 -14.93 -2.62 -12.29
N LEU A 15 -13.62 -2.53 -12.55
CA LEU A 15 -13.02 -1.52 -13.43
C LEU A 15 -12.85 -2.02 -14.88
N GLY A 16 -13.35 -3.22 -15.21
CA GLY A 16 -13.23 -3.81 -16.55
C GLY A 16 -11.85 -4.40 -16.85
N LEU A 17 -10.99 -4.56 -15.82
CA LEU A 17 -9.68 -5.18 -15.94
C LEU A 17 -9.80 -6.71 -15.77
N SER A 18 -9.49 -7.46 -16.83
CA SER A 18 -9.46 -8.92 -16.81
C SER A 18 -8.07 -9.45 -16.49
N ILE A 19 -7.99 -10.38 -15.52
CA ILE A 19 -6.77 -11.13 -15.14
C ILE A 19 -6.09 -11.84 -16.33
N GLU A 20 -6.86 -12.08 -17.38
CA GLU A 20 -6.47 -12.69 -18.64
C GLU A 20 -5.42 -11.87 -19.42
N ASN A 21 -5.44 -10.54 -19.27
CA ASN A 21 -4.54 -9.61 -19.96
C ASN A 21 -3.44 -9.05 -19.04
N THR A 22 -3.32 -9.58 -17.82
CA THR A 22 -2.37 -9.03 -16.84
C THR A 22 -0.92 -9.38 -17.20
N SER A 23 -0.09 -8.35 -17.34
CA SER A 23 1.37 -8.47 -17.54
C SER A 23 2.07 -8.76 -16.21
N ILE A 24 3.23 -9.45 -16.28
CA ILE A 24 4.10 -9.65 -15.10
C ILE A 24 4.53 -8.30 -14.49
N GLU A 25 4.62 -7.24 -15.31
CA GLU A 25 4.96 -5.89 -14.85
C GLU A 25 3.86 -5.26 -13.97
N GLN A 26 2.62 -5.76 -14.06
CA GLN A 26 1.51 -5.33 -13.21
C GLN A 26 1.45 -6.13 -11.90
N LEU A 27 2.27 -7.18 -11.77
CA LEU A 27 2.38 -7.99 -10.56
C LEU A 27 3.45 -7.42 -9.64
N GLY A 28 3.09 -7.31 -8.37
CA GLY A 28 3.95 -6.73 -7.36
C GLY A 28 5.09 -7.63 -6.91
N LEU A 29 6.24 -7.06 -6.58
CA LEU A 29 7.41 -7.79 -6.06
C LEU A 29 7.54 -7.61 -4.54
N ALA A 30 7.49 -8.74 -3.82
CA ALA A 30 7.70 -8.78 -2.37
C ALA A 30 9.03 -9.47 -2.04
N ARG A 31 9.78 -8.90 -1.08
CA ARG A 31 10.99 -9.51 -0.52
C ARG A 31 10.67 -10.68 0.41
N LYS A 32 9.65 -10.51 1.25
CA LYS A 32 9.24 -11.48 2.26
C LYS A 32 7.75 -11.38 2.50
N VAL A 33 7.08 -12.52 2.43
CA VAL A 33 5.66 -12.65 2.76
C VAL A 33 5.56 -13.56 3.96
N THR A 34 4.90 -13.11 5.01
CA THR A 34 4.65 -13.86 6.24
C THR A 34 3.15 -13.94 6.45
N ILE A 35 2.58 -15.14 6.36
CA ILE A 35 1.16 -15.40 6.53
C ILE A 35 0.97 -16.07 7.89
N SER A 36 0.16 -15.46 8.75
CA SER A 36 -0.26 -16.00 10.05
C SER A 36 -1.78 -16.17 10.07
N LYS A 37 -2.31 -16.90 11.05
CA LYS A 37 -3.75 -17.18 11.19
C LYS A 37 -4.60 -15.89 11.24
N ASP A 38 -4.07 -14.86 11.88
CA ASP A 38 -4.79 -13.61 12.14
C ASP A 38 -4.27 -12.42 11.31
N SER A 39 -3.15 -12.57 10.60
CA SER A 39 -2.61 -11.47 9.79
C SER A 39 -1.66 -11.92 8.69
N THR A 40 -1.65 -11.17 7.59
CA THR A 40 -0.67 -11.33 6.51
C THR A 40 0.23 -10.10 6.47
N THR A 41 1.53 -10.32 6.59
CA THR A 41 2.56 -9.28 6.54
C THR A 41 3.39 -9.44 5.27
N ILE A 42 3.43 -8.39 4.46
CA ILE A 42 4.18 -8.35 3.21
C ILE A 42 5.25 -7.26 3.32
N ILE A 43 6.49 -7.64 3.09
CA ILE A 43 7.67 -6.76 3.08
C ILE A 43 8.15 -6.67 1.64
N ALA A 44 8.07 -5.47 1.04
CA ALA A 44 8.55 -5.22 -0.32
C ALA A 44 9.99 -4.66 -0.29
N ASP A 45 10.82 -5.02 -1.29
CA ASP A 45 12.14 -4.42 -1.46
C ASP A 45 12.10 -3.36 -2.56
N ALA A 46 12.59 -2.16 -2.23
CA ALA A 46 13.01 -1.00 -3.03
C ALA A 46 12.29 -0.56 -4.34
N ALA A 47 11.51 -1.38 -5.03
CA ALA A 47 10.99 -1.10 -6.38
C ALA A 47 9.94 0.01 -6.44
N SER A 48 9.28 0.33 -5.32
CA SER A 48 8.16 1.30 -5.29
C SER A 48 8.36 2.43 -4.28
N LYS A 49 9.61 2.77 -3.94
CA LYS A 49 9.90 3.86 -2.99
C LYS A 49 9.30 5.19 -3.43
N ASP A 50 9.31 5.50 -4.73
CA ASP A 50 8.80 6.77 -5.25
C ASP A 50 7.26 6.85 -5.19
N GLU A 51 6.57 5.79 -5.60
CA GLU A 51 5.11 5.68 -5.49
C GLU A 51 4.64 5.72 -4.03
N LEU A 52 5.39 5.05 -3.15
CA LEU A 52 5.14 5.06 -1.72
C LEU A 52 5.34 6.46 -1.13
N GLN A 53 6.40 7.18 -1.52
CA GLN A 53 6.61 8.56 -1.10
C GLN A 53 5.53 9.50 -1.62
N ALA A 54 5.10 9.35 -2.88
CA ALA A 54 3.99 10.12 -3.44
C ALA A 54 2.69 9.89 -2.65
N ARG A 55 2.43 8.65 -2.24
CA ARG A 55 1.26 8.32 -1.43
C ARG A 55 1.36 8.84 0.00
N ILE A 56 2.55 8.76 0.61
CA ILE A 56 2.81 9.37 1.92
C ILE A 56 2.62 10.89 1.86
N ALA A 57 3.07 11.55 0.79
CA ALA A 57 2.89 12.99 0.61
C ALA A 57 1.39 13.37 0.50
N GLN A 58 0.59 12.59 -0.24
CA GLN A 58 -0.87 12.76 -0.28
C GLN A 58 -1.51 12.60 1.10
N LEU A 59 -1.17 11.53 1.83
CA LEU A 59 -1.72 11.30 3.17
C LEU A 59 -1.29 12.37 4.18
N LYS A 60 -0.07 12.90 4.07
CA LYS A 60 0.40 14.04 4.88
C LYS A 60 -0.37 15.32 4.56
N LYS A 61 -0.80 15.50 3.32
CA LYS A 61 -1.64 16.63 2.93
C LYS A 61 -3.05 16.49 3.52
N GLU A 62 -3.66 15.31 3.41
CA GLU A 62 -4.94 14.98 4.06
C GLU A 62 -4.87 15.14 5.59
N LEU A 63 -3.72 14.78 6.19
CA LEU A 63 -3.47 14.98 7.63
C LEU A 63 -3.49 16.47 8.00
N TYR A 64 -2.92 17.34 7.16
CA TYR A 64 -2.88 18.78 7.41
C TYR A 64 -4.23 19.47 7.17
N GLU A 65 -5.05 18.92 6.27
CA GLU A 65 -6.41 19.41 5.99
C GLU A 65 -7.45 18.88 7.01
N THR A 66 -7.06 17.95 7.87
CA THR A 66 -7.92 17.32 8.88
C THR A 66 -7.77 18.03 10.22
N ASP A 67 -8.87 18.58 10.74
CA ASP A 67 -8.93 19.14 12.11
C ASP A 67 -9.38 18.11 13.17
N SER A 68 -9.74 16.90 12.73
CA SER A 68 -10.16 15.80 13.59
C SER A 68 -8.95 15.06 14.15
N VAL A 69 -8.81 15.03 15.47
CA VAL A 69 -7.74 14.29 16.16
C VAL A 69 -7.81 12.79 15.86
N TYR A 70 -9.02 12.23 15.77
CA TYR A 70 -9.25 10.82 15.44
C TYR A 70 -8.73 10.45 14.05
N ASP A 71 -9.04 11.28 13.04
CA ASP A 71 -8.61 11.05 11.67
C ASP A 71 -7.11 11.30 11.52
N SER A 72 -6.58 12.28 12.24
CA SER A 72 -5.14 12.56 12.31
C SER A 72 -4.35 11.37 12.83
N GLU A 73 -4.79 10.75 13.93
CA GLU A 73 -4.15 9.54 14.47
C GLU A 73 -4.20 8.36 13.50
N LYS A 74 -5.35 8.13 12.86
CA LYS A 74 -5.49 7.05 11.86
C LYS A 74 -4.59 7.28 10.63
N LEU A 75 -4.52 8.50 10.14
CA LEU A 75 -3.67 8.86 9.00
C LEU A 75 -2.19 8.72 9.36
N ALA A 76 -1.79 9.16 10.57
CA ALA A 76 -0.43 8.97 11.07
C ALA A 76 -0.05 7.49 11.19
N GLU A 77 -0.95 6.63 11.68
CA GLU A 77 -0.73 5.18 11.76
C GLU A 77 -0.54 4.56 10.36
N ARG A 78 -1.32 5.00 9.37
CA ARG A 78 -1.18 4.56 7.97
C ARG A 78 0.14 5.02 7.35
N ILE A 79 0.56 6.26 7.61
CA ILE A 79 1.84 6.81 7.14
C ILE A 79 3.01 6.02 7.73
N ALA A 80 2.95 5.67 9.02
CA ALA A 80 3.99 4.88 9.68
C ALA A 80 4.11 3.48 9.07
N LYS A 81 2.98 2.81 8.82
CA LYS A 81 2.95 1.49 8.15
C LYS A 81 3.51 1.55 6.73
N LEU A 82 3.15 2.58 5.97
CA LEU A 82 3.70 2.81 4.62
C LEU A 82 5.22 3.04 4.68
N SER A 83 5.67 3.94 5.55
CA SER A 83 7.09 4.33 5.66
C SER A 83 7.99 3.17 6.07
N GLY A 84 7.46 2.18 6.81
CA GLY A 84 8.18 0.96 7.16
C GLY A 84 8.36 -0.03 6.02
N GLY A 85 7.70 0.17 4.87
CA GLY A 85 7.68 -0.81 3.77
C GLY A 85 6.99 -2.12 4.15
N VAL A 86 6.20 -2.10 5.23
CA VAL A 86 5.51 -3.28 5.78
C VAL A 86 4.01 -3.10 5.61
N ALA A 87 3.43 -3.94 4.78
CA ALA A 87 2.00 -4.00 4.56
C ALA A 87 1.41 -5.11 5.43
N VAL A 88 0.57 -4.77 6.41
CA VAL A 88 -0.09 -5.74 7.31
C VAL A 88 -1.60 -5.75 7.06
N ILE A 89 -2.16 -6.94 6.85
CA ILE A 89 -3.61 -7.21 6.75
C ILE A 89 -4.06 -7.91 8.03
N LYS A 90 -5.22 -7.51 8.58
CA LYS A 90 -6.00 -8.27 9.58
C LYS A 90 -7.33 -8.66 8.96
#